data_AF-A0A6A8Q7Q7-F1
#
_entry.id   AF-A0A6A8Q7Q7-F1
#
_cell.length_a   1.000
_cell.length_b   1.000
_cell.length_c   1.000
_cell.angle_alpha   90.00
_cell.angle_beta   90.00
_cell.angle_gamma   90.00
#
_symmetry.space_group_name_H-M   'P 1'
#
loop_
_entity.id
_entity.type
_entity.pdbx_description
1 polymer ?
#
loop_
_entity_poly.entity_id
_entity_poly.type
_entity_poly.pdbx_seq_one_letter_code
_entity_poly.pdbx_strand_id
1 'polypeptide(L)'
;MRTFLPLIVFIQIAGAYLLPYDPEEPIDYRQEMRFFVQEIAEYSRDQHSSFIIIPQNGHELVINNKGPALEYLNAISGLAQESLFYGYPDDNQSATSENTNYLLNLLNVGHEANLPIFVTDYCSTAYKIYSSFSQNQQQGFISFAAPQRELHVIPDIPDPLPNQNDDDIHKLSEVNNFLYLLNKKGYETKKAFIQAIQETNYDLIIIDAYYREKMFSPEDIEQLKIKKNGGKRLVVSYLSIGEAEDYRPYWHQEWTENPPEWLVAENPDWEGNYKVKYWQPQWKQIITGNVESYNQKILDAGFDGVYLDIIDAFNYFE
;
A
#
# COMPACT_ATOMS: atom_id res chain seq x y z
N MET A 1 71.36 20.48 -8.48
CA MET A 1 70.32 20.12 -7.49
C MET A 1 68.99 20.67 -7.96
N ARG A 2 68.12 19.82 -8.51
CA ARG A 2 66.70 20.11 -8.75
C ARG A 2 65.94 19.04 -7.95
N THR A 3 65.35 19.45 -6.85
CA THR A 3 64.59 18.58 -5.95
C THR A 3 63.18 18.39 -6.50
N PHE A 4 62.84 17.14 -6.78
CA PHE A 4 61.47 16.67 -6.99
C PHE A 4 60.68 16.81 -5.68
N LEU A 5 59.51 17.45 -5.72
CA LEU A 5 58.49 17.30 -4.69
C LEU A 5 57.42 16.33 -5.23
N PRO A 6 56.95 15.33 -4.43
CA PRO A 6 55.88 14.45 -4.85
C PRO A 6 54.52 15.17 -4.72
N LEU A 7 53.69 15.01 -5.75
CA LEU A 7 52.29 15.43 -5.75
C LEU A 7 51.49 14.40 -4.93
N ILE A 8 51.04 14.79 -3.73
CA ILE A 8 50.08 13.99 -2.95
C ILE A 8 48.68 14.39 -3.40
N VAL A 9 48.00 13.48 -4.10
CA VAL A 9 46.59 13.60 -4.45
C VAL A 9 45.77 13.20 -3.21
N PHE A 10 45.08 14.16 -2.59
CA PHE A 10 44.04 13.85 -1.61
C PHE A 10 42.75 13.51 -2.37
N ILE A 11 42.39 12.23 -2.38
CA ILE A 11 41.05 11.78 -2.76
C ILE A 11 40.14 12.12 -1.58
N GLN A 12 39.28 13.11 -1.76
CA GLN A 12 38.27 13.47 -0.78
C GLN A 12 37.09 12.50 -0.98
N ILE A 13 37.06 11.44 -0.17
CA ILE A 13 35.90 10.55 -0.08
C ILE A 13 34.81 11.37 0.64
N ALA A 14 33.74 11.70 -0.08
CA ALA A 14 32.54 12.28 0.52
C ALA A 14 31.88 11.22 1.40
N GLY A 15 32.21 11.24 2.69
CA GLY A 15 31.45 10.51 3.70
C GLY A 15 30.05 11.11 3.77
N ALA A 16 29.03 10.27 3.65
CA ALA A 16 27.67 10.64 4.01
C ALA A 16 27.69 11.13 5.47
N TYR A 17 27.48 12.43 5.66
CA TYR A 17 27.25 12.99 6.99
C TYR A 17 25.88 12.49 7.45
N LEU A 18 25.86 11.39 8.19
CA LEU A 18 24.77 11.11 9.11
C LEU A 18 24.73 12.27 10.10
N LEU A 19 23.70 13.11 10.01
CA LEU A 19 23.44 14.12 11.03
C LEU A 19 23.26 13.39 12.37
N PRO A 20 23.94 13.82 13.45
CA PRO A 20 23.75 13.21 14.76
C PRO A 20 22.30 13.42 15.21
N TYR A 21 21.66 12.34 15.63
CA TYR A 21 20.36 12.33 16.30
C TYR A 21 20.41 13.28 17.51
N ASP A 22 19.66 14.38 17.45
CA ASP A 22 19.47 15.30 18.56
C ASP A 22 18.24 14.85 19.36
N PRO A 23 18.41 14.32 20.59
CA PRO A 23 17.30 13.79 21.39
C PRO A 23 16.35 14.86 21.96
N GLU A 24 16.52 16.16 21.62
CA GLU A 24 15.67 17.24 22.13
C GLU A 24 14.56 17.72 21.16
N GLU A 25 14.57 17.35 19.87
CA GLU A 25 13.44 17.68 19.00
C GLU A 25 12.33 16.60 19.08
N PRO A 26 11.05 17.00 19.29
CA PRO A 26 9.94 16.06 19.27
C PRO A 26 9.83 15.40 17.90
N ILE A 27 9.61 14.08 17.88
CA ILE A 27 9.50 13.31 16.63
C ILE A 27 8.30 13.80 15.82
N ASP A 28 8.54 14.20 14.57
CA ASP A 28 7.47 14.43 13.59
C ASP A 28 7.06 13.10 12.96
N TYR A 29 6.10 12.43 13.61
CA TYR A 29 5.60 11.11 13.21
C TYR A 29 5.08 11.08 11.77
N ARG A 30 4.47 12.17 11.30
CA ARG A 30 4.00 12.29 9.91
C ARG A 30 5.18 12.34 8.95
N GLN A 31 6.22 13.10 9.27
CA GLN A 31 7.42 13.18 8.45
C GLN A 31 8.19 11.84 8.44
N GLU A 32 8.25 11.15 9.57
CA GLU A 32 8.86 9.81 9.64
C GLU A 32 8.10 8.79 8.77
N MET A 33 6.77 8.82 8.75
CA MET A 33 5.99 7.95 7.86
C MET A 33 6.22 8.31 6.38
N ARG A 34 6.31 9.60 6.04
CA ARG A 34 6.69 10.02 4.69
C ARG A 34 8.06 9.47 4.29
N PHE A 35 9.08 9.61 5.15
CA PHE A 35 10.40 9.07 4.90
C PHE A 35 10.38 7.56 4.72
N PHE A 36 9.61 6.85 5.53
CA PHE A 36 9.54 5.39 5.43
C PHE A 36 8.92 4.94 4.09
N VAL A 37 7.85 5.58 3.63
CA VAL A 37 7.26 5.30 2.30
C VAL A 37 8.25 5.63 1.18
N GLN A 38 9.02 6.72 1.31
CA GLN A 38 10.06 7.10 0.36
C GLN A 38 11.19 6.06 0.31
N GLU A 39 11.67 5.57 1.46
CA GLU A 39 12.68 4.50 1.54
C GLU A 39 12.20 3.20 0.89
N ILE A 40 10.93 2.83 1.07
CA ILE A 40 10.32 1.68 0.37
C ILE A 40 10.32 1.92 -1.15
N ALA A 41 9.89 3.10 -1.59
CA ALA A 41 9.81 3.45 -3.00
C ALA A 41 11.20 3.46 -3.68
N GLU A 42 12.19 4.06 -3.05
CA GLU A 42 13.57 4.14 -3.54
C GLU A 42 14.17 2.73 -3.66
N TYR A 43 14.12 1.94 -2.57
CA TYR A 43 14.65 0.57 -2.58
C TYR A 43 14.00 -0.30 -3.66
N SER A 44 12.67 -0.24 -3.79
CA SER A 44 11.96 -1.02 -4.79
C SER A 44 12.30 -0.60 -6.21
N ARG A 45 12.42 0.70 -6.48
CA ARG A 45 12.67 1.22 -7.84
C ARG A 45 14.11 1.09 -8.29
N ASP A 46 15.06 0.96 -7.37
CA ASP A 46 16.43 0.55 -7.68
C ASP A 46 16.49 -0.87 -8.28
N GLN A 47 15.56 -1.75 -7.91
CA GLN A 47 15.47 -3.11 -8.44
C GLN A 47 14.50 -3.24 -9.62
N HIS A 48 13.38 -2.52 -9.56
CA HIS A 48 12.34 -2.53 -10.58
C HIS A 48 11.79 -1.11 -10.79
N SER A 49 12.29 -0.40 -11.80
CA SER A 49 12.07 1.05 -11.98
C SER A 49 10.60 1.49 -12.06
N SER A 50 9.67 0.59 -12.41
CA SER A 50 8.24 0.85 -12.48
C SER A 50 7.45 0.28 -11.30
N PHE A 51 8.11 -0.10 -10.19
CA PHE A 51 7.43 -0.66 -9.02
C PHE A 51 6.45 0.34 -8.41
N ILE A 52 5.22 -0.11 -8.24
CA ILE A 52 4.07 0.68 -7.83
C ILE A 52 4.03 0.80 -6.30
N ILE A 53 3.75 2.01 -5.80
CA ILE A 53 3.60 2.30 -4.37
C ILE A 53 2.24 2.97 -4.15
N ILE A 54 1.32 2.32 -3.45
CA ILE A 54 -0.04 2.85 -3.19
C ILE A 54 -0.28 2.86 -1.67
N PRO A 55 -0.09 3.99 -0.97
CA PRO A 55 -0.52 4.15 0.42
C PRO A 55 -2.05 4.16 0.56
N GLN A 56 -2.55 3.42 1.54
CA GLN A 56 -3.94 3.41 1.98
C GLN A 56 -4.14 4.34 3.19
N ASN A 57 -5.18 5.18 3.13
CA ASN A 57 -5.55 6.14 4.19
C ASN A 57 -4.40 7.12 4.53
N GLY A 58 -4.47 7.74 5.72
CA GLY A 58 -3.43 8.65 6.22
C GLY A 58 -3.13 9.83 5.29
N HIS A 59 -4.13 10.32 4.56
CA HIS A 59 -3.93 11.30 3.48
C HIS A 59 -3.45 12.66 3.96
N GLU A 60 -3.44 12.93 5.25
CA GLU A 60 -2.77 14.09 5.83
C GLU A 60 -1.28 14.17 5.45
N LEU A 61 -0.66 13.04 5.10
CA LEU A 61 0.74 13.00 4.67
C LEU A 61 0.99 13.70 3.33
N VAL A 62 -0.03 13.92 2.50
CA VAL A 62 0.13 14.64 1.21
C VAL A 62 0.42 16.13 1.38
N ILE A 63 0.28 16.65 2.61
CA ILE A 63 0.54 18.03 2.99
C ILE A 63 1.58 18.06 4.13
N ASN A 64 2.44 19.06 4.13
CA ASN A 64 3.30 19.40 5.26
C ASN A 64 3.15 20.90 5.60
N ASN A 65 3.97 21.38 6.54
CA ASN A 65 3.97 22.79 6.98
C ASN A 65 4.29 23.81 5.86
N LYS A 66 4.74 23.37 4.68
CA LYS A 66 5.06 24.21 3.51
C LYS A 66 4.06 24.06 2.35
N GLY A 67 2.99 23.28 2.52
CA GLY A 67 2.02 22.98 1.46
C GLY A 67 2.12 21.51 1.00
N PRO A 68 1.83 21.21 -0.29
CA PRO A 68 1.93 19.84 -0.80
C PRO A 68 3.32 19.23 -0.54
N ALA A 69 3.35 18.03 0.02
CA ALA A 69 4.57 17.30 0.33
C ALA A 69 5.16 16.65 -0.93
N LEU A 70 5.78 17.47 -1.80
CA LEU A 70 6.19 17.06 -3.16
C LEU A 70 7.10 15.82 -3.20
N GLU A 71 8.04 15.68 -2.27
CA GLU A 71 8.92 14.51 -2.22
C GLU A 71 8.15 13.22 -1.92
N TYR A 72 7.11 13.29 -1.09
CA TYR A 72 6.24 12.15 -0.80
C TYR A 72 5.32 11.85 -1.98
N LEU A 73 4.69 12.89 -2.55
CA LEU A 73 3.83 12.76 -3.74
C LEU A 73 4.58 12.16 -4.94
N ASN A 74 5.85 12.51 -5.14
CA ASN A 74 6.69 11.94 -6.20
C ASN A 74 7.13 10.50 -5.91
N ALA A 75 7.16 10.09 -4.64
CA ALA A 75 7.54 8.74 -4.25
C ALA A 75 6.38 7.74 -4.44
N ILE A 76 5.13 8.18 -4.38
CA ILE A 76 3.96 7.30 -4.52
C ILE A 76 3.45 7.25 -5.97
N SER A 77 2.69 6.20 -6.29
CA SER A 77 2.15 5.95 -7.63
C SER A 77 0.65 6.20 -7.71
N GLY A 78 -0.05 6.16 -6.59
CA GLY A 78 -1.49 6.41 -6.45
C GLY A 78 -1.84 6.61 -4.98
N LEU A 79 -3.10 6.92 -4.67
CA LEU A 79 -3.64 6.93 -3.30
C LEU A 79 -4.81 5.97 -3.21
N ALA A 80 -5.00 5.35 -2.05
CA ALA A 80 -6.17 4.54 -1.78
C ALA A 80 -6.90 4.93 -0.49
N GLN A 81 -8.24 4.95 -0.51
CA GLN A 81 -9.08 5.37 0.61
C GLN A 81 -10.08 4.28 1.00
N GLU A 82 -10.11 3.96 2.29
CA GLU A 82 -11.10 3.12 2.96
C GLU A 82 -11.75 3.87 4.13
N SER A 83 -13.02 4.25 4.10
CA SER A 83 -13.93 4.37 2.96
C SER A 83 -14.21 5.85 2.68
N LEU A 84 -15.04 6.18 1.68
CA LEU A 84 -15.30 7.58 1.33
C LEU A 84 -16.79 7.96 1.40
N PHE A 85 -17.66 7.21 0.73
CA PHE A 85 -19.09 7.49 0.67
C PHE A 85 -19.92 6.48 1.47
N TYR A 86 -19.47 5.22 1.54
CA TYR A 86 -20.14 4.17 2.30
C TYR A 86 -19.16 3.25 3.03
N GLY A 87 -19.49 2.86 4.26
CA GLY A 87 -18.62 2.02 5.10
C GLY A 87 -18.08 2.69 6.36
N TYR A 88 -18.61 3.88 6.68
CA TYR A 88 -18.33 4.62 7.91
C TYR A 88 -19.60 5.34 8.41
N PRO A 89 -19.95 5.29 9.71
CA PRO A 89 -19.20 4.64 10.79
C PRO A 89 -19.24 3.11 10.77
N ASP A 90 -20.25 2.52 10.11
CA ASP A 90 -20.35 1.07 9.94
C ASP A 90 -20.50 0.69 8.46
N ASP A 91 -20.30 -0.60 8.17
CA ASP A 91 -20.55 -1.20 6.87
C ASP A 91 -21.94 -0.86 6.34
N ASN A 92 -22.01 -0.62 5.04
CA ASN A 92 -23.22 -0.28 4.31
C ASN A 92 -23.90 1.01 4.80
N GLN A 93 -23.32 1.80 5.72
CA GLN A 93 -23.84 3.12 6.10
C GLN A 93 -23.17 4.24 5.29
N SER A 94 -23.91 5.32 5.04
CA SER A 94 -23.36 6.51 4.39
C SER A 94 -22.48 7.30 5.36
N ALA A 95 -21.32 7.73 4.88
CA ALA A 95 -20.50 8.71 5.59
C ALA A 95 -21.23 10.07 5.69
N THR A 96 -20.89 10.85 6.72
CA THR A 96 -21.39 12.23 6.82
C THR A 96 -20.71 13.12 5.77
N SER A 97 -21.39 14.17 5.31
CA SER A 97 -20.78 15.12 4.37
C SER A 97 -19.53 15.80 4.94
N GLU A 98 -19.43 15.97 6.27
CA GLU A 98 -18.24 16.48 6.92
C GLU A 98 -17.03 15.56 6.68
N ASN A 99 -17.19 14.26 6.94
CA ASN A 99 -16.12 13.27 6.75
C ASN A 99 -15.74 13.15 5.27
N THR A 100 -16.73 13.04 4.39
CA THR A 100 -16.46 12.94 2.95
C THR A 100 -15.77 14.20 2.43
N ASN A 101 -16.20 15.40 2.81
CA ASN A 101 -15.55 16.64 2.36
C ASN A 101 -14.11 16.77 2.89
N TYR A 102 -13.86 16.34 4.12
CA TYR A 102 -12.50 16.31 4.68
C TYR A 102 -11.57 15.44 3.82
N LEU A 103 -11.97 14.21 3.54
CA LEU A 103 -11.19 13.28 2.73
C LEU A 103 -11.04 13.75 1.28
N LEU A 104 -12.11 14.27 0.67
CA LEU A 104 -12.07 14.81 -0.69
C LEU A 104 -11.04 15.94 -0.82
N ASN A 105 -10.93 16.83 0.17
CA ASN A 105 -9.93 17.89 0.16
C ASN A 105 -8.50 17.35 0.13
N LEU A 106 -8.21 16.29 0.90
CA LEU A 106 -6.89 15.67 0.94
C LEU A 106 -6.61 14.87 -0.35
N LEU A 107 -7.58 14.08 -0.81
CA LEU A 107 -7.49 13.30 -2.05
C LEU A 107 -7.29 14.19 -3.28
N ASN A 108 -7.91 15.38 -3.29
CA ASN A 108 -7.75 16.34 -4.38
C ASN A 108 -6.29 16.82 -4.53
N VAL A 109 -5.50 16.87 -3.45
CA VAL A 109 -4.06 17.18 -3.55
C VAL A 109 -3.32 16.12 -4.36
N GLY A 110 -3.63 14.83 -4.14
CA GLY A 110 -3.08 13.74 -4.94
C GLY A 110 -3.56 13.77 -6.39
N HIS A 111 -4.85 14.05 -6.60
CA HIS A 111 -5.42 14.19 -7.93
C HIS A 111 -4.78 15.34 -8.72
N GLU A 112 -4.53 16.50 -8.10
CA GLU A 112 -3.80 17.63 -8.70
C GLU A 112 -2.34 17.29 -9.02
N ALA A 113 -1.75 16.32 -8.30
CA ALA A 113 -0.44 15.74 -8.60
C ALA A 113 -0.50 14.66 -9.71
N ASN A 114 -1.65 14.43 -10.35
CA ASN A 114 -1.91 13.39 -11.36
C ASN A 114 -1.77 11.95 -10.85
N LEU A 115 -2.04 11.74 -9.55
CA LEU A 115 -2.09 10.39 -8.98
C LEU A 115 -3.50 9.79 -9.17
N PRO A 116 -3.62 8.54 -9.67
CA PRO A 116 -4.89 7.82 -9.62
C PRO A 116 -5.33 7.59 -8.17
N ILE A 117 -6.63 7.76 -7.93
CA ILE A 117 -7.25 7.61 -6.61
C ILE A 117 -8.14 6.37 -6.64
N PHE A 118 -7.85 5.42 -5.76
CA PHE A 118 -8.59 4.18 -5.56
C PHE A 118 -9.47 4.29 -4.32
N VAL A 119 -10.75 3.95 -4.43
CA VAL A 119 -11.68 4.03 -3.29
C VAL A 119 -12.34 2.68 -3.08
N THR A 120 -12.23 2.17 -1.85
CA THR A 120 -12.98 0.99 -1.42
C THR A 120 -14.07 1.42 -0.43
N ASP A 121 -15.32 1.35 -0.87
CA ASP A 121 -16.49 1.58 -0.03
C ASP A 121 -17.07 0.22 0.41
N TYR A 122 -17.35 0.07 1.70
CA TYR A 122 -18.00 -1.13 2.24
C TYR A 122 -19.52 -0.99 2.13
N CYS A 123 -20.11 -1.55 1.07
CA CYS A 123 -21.55 -1.52 0.86
C CYS A 123 -22.09 -2.78 0.18
N SER A 124 -23.26 -3.24 0.64
CA SER A 124 -23.85 -4.53 0.25
C SER A 124 -25.24 -4.41 -0.37
N THR A 125 -25.91 -3.26 -0.22
CA THR A 125 -27.21 -3.01 -0.85
C THR A 125 -27.02 -2.54 -2.28
N ALA A 126 -27.71 -3.15 -3.26
CA ALA A 126 -27.57 -2.81 -4.68
C ALA A 126 -27.63 -1.30 -4.96
N TYR A 127 -28.62 -0.58 -4.41
CA TYR A 127 -28.71 0.88 -4.56
C TYR A 127 -27.44 1.61 -4.08
N LYS A 128 -26.87 1.21 -2.94
CA LYS A 128 -25.66 1.82 -2.37
C LYS A 128 -24.41 1.47 -3.17
N ILE A 129 -24.33 0.25 -3.71
CA ILE A 129 -23.27 -0.17 -4.63
C ILE A 129 -23.27 0.75 -5.87
N TYR A 130 -24.40 0.85 -6.58
CA TYR A 130 -24.50 1.74 -7.75
C TYR A 130 -24.25 3.22 -7.40
N SER A 131 -24.71 3.67 -6.23
CA SER A 131 -24.47 5.02 -5.72
C SER A 131 -22.99 5.29 -5.42
N SER A 132 -22.27 4.33 -4.84
CA SER A 132 -20.83 4.44 -4.58
C SER A 132 -20.05 4.59 -5.89
N PHE A 133 -20.30 3.73 -6.87
CA PHE A 133 -19.66 3.85 -8.20
C PHE A 133 -19.95 5.21 -8.86
N SER A 134 -21.22 5.65 -8.85
CA SER A 134 -21.61 6.94 -9.44
C SER A 134 -20.95 8.15 -8.76
N GLN A 135 -20.90 8.16 -7.41
CA GLN A 135 -20.29 9.27 -6.66
C GLN A 135 -18.78 9.32 -6.84
N ASN A 136 -18.09 8.17 -6.81
CA ASN A 136 -16.66 8.11 -7.08
C ASN A 136 -16.33 8.51 -8.53
N GLN A 137 -17.11 8.05 -9.51
CA GLN A 137 -16.92 8.43 -10.91
C GLN A 137 -17.06 9.95 -11.12
N GLN A 138 -17.97 10.62 -10.40
CA GLN A 138 -18.10 12.08 -10.45
C GLN A 138 -16.87 12.83 -9.94
N GLN A 139 -16.06 12.20 -9.08
CA GLN A 139 -14.77 12.74 -8.60
C GLN A 139 -13.59 12.32 -9.50
N GLY A 140 -13.82 11.48 -10.51
CA GLY A 140 -12.74 10.89 -11.31
C GLY A 140 -11.98 9.77 -10.59
N PHE A 141 -12.55 9.17 -9.55
CA PHE A 141 -11.91 8.11 -8.77
C PHE A 141 -12.26 6.72 -9.32
N ILE A 142 -11.35 5.78 -9.14
CA ILE A 142 -11.52 4.38 -9.48
C ILE A 142 -12.09 3.68 -8.24
N SER A 143 -13.27 3.09 -8.33
CA SER A 143 -13.99 2.56 -7.16
C SER A 143 -14.14 1.05 -7.15
N PHE A 144 -14.14 0.49 -5.94
CA PHE A 144 -14.53 -0.88 -5.62
C PHE A 144 -15.56 -0.85 -4.50
N ALA A 145 -16.71 -1.49 -4.73
CA ALA A 145 -17.74 -1.66 -3.70
C ALA A 145 -17.56 -3.03 -3.04
N ALA A 146 -16.88 -3.05 -1.90
CA ALA A 146 -16.65 -4.27 -1.13
C ALA A 146 -17.96 -4.69 -0.43
N PRO A 147 -18.48 -5.91 -0.67
CA PRO A 147 -19.73 -6.36 -0.06
C PRO A 147 -19.60 -6.64 1.44
N GLN A 148 -18.36 -6.80 1.93
CA GLN A 148 -18.04 -7.10 3.33
C GLN A 148 -16.59 -6.71 3.66
N ARG A 149 -16.32 -6.36 4.91
CA ARG A 149 -15.02 -5.89 5.40
C ARG A 149 -13.91 -6.93 5.34
N GLU A 150 -14.25 -8.21 5.35
CA GLU A 150 -13.26 -9.28 5.31
C GLU A 150 -12.60 -9.46 3.94
N LEU A 151 -13.08 -8.82 2.87
CA LEU A 151 -12.47 -8.85 1.54
C LEU A 151 -12.18 -10.28 1.01
N HIS A 152 -13.17 -11.18 1.11
CA HIS A 152 -13.04 -12.58 0.67
C HIS A 152 -13.99 -13.00 -0.47
N VAL A 153 -14.68 -12.04 -1.09
CA VAL A 153 -15.67 -12.30 -2.14
C VAL A 153 -15.39 -11.40 -3.35
N ILE A 154 -15.30 -12.03 -4.52
CA ILE A 154 -15.40 -11.34 -5.81
C ILE A 154 -16.88 -10.96 -6.00
N PRO A 155 -17.23 -9.67 -6.11
CA PRO A 155 -18.63 -9.28 -6.24
C PRO A 155 -19.18 -9.61 -7.64
N ASP A 156 -20.42 -10.08 -7.69
CA ASP A 156 -21.19 -10.28 -8.93
C ASP A 156 -21.98 -9.02 -9.36
N ILE A 157 -21.95 -7.95 -8.56
CA ILE A 157 -22.67 -6.69 -8.80
C ILE A 157 -21.68 -5.53 -8.60
N PRO A 158 -21.65 -4.52 -9.51
CA PRO A 158 -22.50 -4.37 -10.69
C PRO A 158 -22.17 -5.35 -11.82
N ASP A 159 -23.20 -5.71 -12.59
CA ASP A 159 -23.09 -6.46 -13.84
C ASP A 159 -23.77 -5.65 -14.98
N PRO A 160 -23.03 -5.24 -16.03
CA PRO A 160 -21.62 -5.52 -16.28
C PRO A 160 -20.68 -4.81 -15.30
N LEU A 161 -19.45 -5.34 -15.16
CA LEU A 161 -18.38 -4.76 -14.36
C LEU A 161 -18.13 -3.29 -14.80
N PRO A 162 -18.23 -2.30 -13.90
CA PRO A 162 -18.01 -0.90 -14.27
C PRO A 162 -16.60 -0.65 -14.79
N ASN A 163 -16.50 0.16 -15.85
CA ASN A 163 -15.25 0.55 -16.51
C ASN A 163 -14.37 -0.64 -16.96
N GLN A 164 -14.96 -1.81 -17.20
CA GLN A 164 -14.26 -2.92 -17.83
C GLN A 164 -13.74 -2.48 -19.20
N ASN A 165 -12.47 -2.77 -19.47
CA ASN A 165 -11.83 -2.52 -20.76
C ASN A 165 -10.99 -3.73 -21.18
N ASP A 166 -10.77 -3.84 -22.48
CA ASP A 166 -10.06 -4.95 -23.11
C ASP A 166 -8.56 -4.68 -23.30
N ASP A 167 -8.06 -3.52 -22.84
CA ASP A 167 -6.67 -3.11 -23.04
C ASP A 167 -5.72 -3.90 -22.13
N ASP A 168 -4.48 -4.08 -22.60
CA ASP A 168 -3.37 -4.54 -21.76
C ASP A 168 -2.93 -3.40 -20.84
N ILE A 169 -2.86 -3.68 -19.54
CA ILE A 169 -2.47 -2.69 -18.53
C ILE A 169 -0.99 -2.87 -18.20
N HIS A 170 -0.20 -1.82 -18.43
CA HIS A 170 1.25 -1.82 -18.23
C HIS A 170 1.72 -0.85 -17.15
N LYS A 171 0.89 0.13 -16.77
CA LYS A 171 1.17 1.11 -15.71
C LYS A 171 -0.11 1.49 -14.97
N LEU A 172 0.06 1.95 -13.72
CA LEU A 172 -1.08 2.23 -12.84
C LEU A 172 -2.06 3.27 -13.40
N SER A 173 -1.57 4.24 -14.19
CA SER A 173 -2.42 5.26 -14.83
C SER A 173 -3.39 4.73 -15.89
N GLU A 174 -3.24 3.48 -16.32
CA GLU A 174 -4.11 2.82 -17.32
C GLU A 174 -5.25 2.03 -16.66
N VAL A 175 -5.20 1.84 -15.34
CA VAL A 175 -6.20 1.09 -14.57
C VAL A 175 -7.51 1.86 -14.53
N ASN A 176 -8.62 1.21 -14.91
CA ASN A 176 -9.97 1.80 -14.88
C ASN A 176 -10.92 1.14 -13.86
N ASN A 177 -10.53 -0.02 -13.32
CA ASN A 177 -11.25 -0.75 -12.29
C ASN A 177 -10.28 -1.63 -11.49
N PHE A 178 -10.65 -2.04 -10.28
CA PHE A 178 -9.79 -2.92 -9.47
C PHE A 178 -10.59 -3.87 -8.59
N LEU A 179 -9.93 -4.95 -8.17
CA LEU A 179 -10.45 -5.92 -7.22
C LEU A 179 -9.52 -5.97 -6.00
N TYR A 180 -10.11 -5.87 -4.81
CA TYR A 180 -9.39 -5.93 -3.55
C TYR A 180 -9.81 -7.15 -2.72
N LEU A 181 -8.87 -8.09 -2.51
CA LEU A 181 -9.09 -9.35 -1.79
C LEU A 181 -7.91 -9.74 -0.89
N LEU A 182 -8.04 -9.55 0.42
CA LEU A 182 -7.01 -9.98 1.37
C LEU A 182 -7.24 -11.41 1.86
N ASN A 183 -8.47 -11.71 2.25
CA ASN A 183 -8.82 -12.99 2.87
C ASN A 183 -9.25 -14.02 1.83
N LYS A 184 -8.62 -15.20 1.87
CA LYS A 184 -8.78 -16.24 0.85
C LYS A 184 -9.56 -17.45 1.36
N LYS A 185 -10.28 -17.31 2.48
CA LYS A 185 -11.05 -18.39 3.14
C LYS A 185 -12.13 -19.01 2.25
N GLY A 186 -12.67 -18.26 1.28
CA GLY A 186 -13.65 -18.75 0.30
C GLY A 186 -13.08 -19.74 -0.73
N TYR A 187 -11.75 -19.95 -0.76
CA TYR A 187 -11.08 -20.78 -1.74
C TYR A 187 -10.35 -21.93 -1.06
N GLU A 188 -10.67 -23.17 -1.46
CA GLU A 188 -10.09 -24.38 -0.85
C GLU A 188 -8.59 -24.50 -1.10
N THR A 189 -8.14 -24.10 -2.30
CA THR A 189 -6.75 -24.21 -2.75
C THR A 189 -6.25 -22.93 -3.39
N LYS A 190 -4.92 -22.73 -3.39
CA LYS A 190 -4.25 -21.63 -4.10
C LYS A 190 -4.61 -21.60 -5.59
N LYS A 191 -4.69 -22.78 -6.22
CA LYS A 191 -5.10 -22.92 -7.63
C LYS A 191 -6.53 -22.44 -7.86
N ALA A 192 -7.47 -22.81 -6.98
CA ALA A 192 -8.86 -22.37 -7.09
C ALA A 192 -8.99 -20.84 -6.95
N PHE A 193 -8.20 -20.23 -6.05
CA PHE A 193 -8.13 -18.77 -5.91
C PHE A 193 -7.63 -18.09 -7.19
N ILE A 194 -6.49 -18.56 -7.73
CA ILE A 194 -5.92 -18.01 -8.98
C ILE A 194 -6.92 -18.13 -10.13
N GLN A 195 -7.56 -19.30 -10.29
CA GLN A 195 -8.56 -19.53 -11.33
C GLN A 195 -9.76 -18.58 -11.19
N ALA A 196 -10.25 -18.34 -9.97
CA ALA A 196 -11.35 -17.41 -9.76
C ALA A 196 -10.98 -15.97 -10.15
N ILE A 197 -9.75 -15.53 -9.89
CA ILE A 197 -9.27 -14.22 -10.34
C ILE A 197 -9.13 -14.17 -11.87
N GLN A 198 -8.62 -15.23 -12.49
CA GLN A 198 -8.51 -15.33 -13.95
C GLN A 198 -9.87 -15.30 -14.66
N GLU A 199 -10.96 -15.62 -13.98
CA GLU A 199 -12.34 -15.52 -14.49
C GLU A 199 -12.94 -14.11 -14.39
N THR A 200 -12.13 -13.09 -14.08
CA THR A 200 -12.55 -11.68 -14.03
C THR A 200 -11.85 -10.86 -15.10
N ASN A 201 -12.28 -9.61 -15.33
CA ASN A 201 -11.59 -8.65 -16.21
C ASN A 201 -11.14 -7.38 -15.47
N TYR A 202 -10.74 -7.53 -14.20
CA TYR A 202 -10.19 -6.41 -13.44
C TYR A 202 -8.81 -5.96 -13.98
N ASP A 203 -8.53 -4.66 -13.97
CA ASP A 203 -7.25 -4.09 -14.44
C ASP A 203 -6.14 -4.11 -13.38
N LEU A 204 -6.53 -4.05 -12.11
CA LEU A 204 -5.65 -4.13 -10.95
C LEU A 204 -6.21 -5.12 -9.94
N ILE A 205 -5.33 -6.00 -9.45
CA ILE A 205 -5.63 -6.95 -8.38
C ILE A 205 -4.79 -6.58 -7.16
N ILE A 206 -5.46 -6.29 -6.05
CA ILE A 206 -4.82 -6.03 -4.76
C ILE A 206 -5.08 -7.25 -3.89
N ILE A 207 -4.01 -7.96 -3.52
CA ILE A 207 -4.10 -9.19 -2.71
C ILE A 207 -2.99 -9.25 -1.67
N ASP A 208 -3.18 -10.05 -0.63
CA ASP A 208 -2.06 -10.41 0.25
C ASP A 208 -1.05 -11.33 -0.47
N ALA A 209 0.25 -11.12 -0.21
CA ALA A 209 1.38 -11.86 -0.79
C ALA A 209 1.34 -13.38 -0.53
N TYR A 210 0.56 -13.80 0.48
CA TYR A 210 0.43 -15.18 0.89
C TYR A 210 -0.97 -15.74 0.62
N TYR A 211 -0.99 -16.97 0.15
CA TYR A 211 -2.13 -17.85 0.27
C TYR A 211 -1.98 -18.67 1.56
N ARG A 212 -2.67 -18.24 2.63
CA ARG A 212 -2.48 -18.76 3.99
C ARG A 212 -1.01 -18.56 4.41
N GLU A 213 -0.27 -19.62 4.70
CA GLU A 213 1.14 -19.55 5.11
C GLU A 213 2.12 -19.60 3.92
N LYS A 214 1.63 -19.77 2.69
CA LYS A 214 2.49 -19.96 1.51
C LYS A 214 2.46 -18.73 0.61
N MET A 215 3.62 -18.13 0.42
CA MET A 215 3.79 -17.04 -0.53
C MET A 215 3.46 -17.51 -1.95
N PHE A 216 2.89 -16.61 -2.75
CA PHE A 216 2.75 -16.83 -4.18
C PHE A 216 4.14 -16.89 -4.84
N SER A 217 4.32 -17.82 -5.79
CA SER A 217 5.55 -17.89 -6.58
C SER A 217 5.47 -16.96 -7.80
N PRO A 218 6.60 -16.67 -8.47
CA PRO A 218 6.60 -15.94 -9.74
C PRO A 218 5.60 -16.49 -10.77
N GLU A 219 5.47 -17.81 -10.87
CA GLU A 219 4.52 -18.45 -11.80
C GLU A 219 3.06 -18.24 -11.38
N ASP A 220 2.77 -18.16 -10.08
CA ASP A 220 1.42 -17.82 -9.61
C ASP A 220 1.08 -16.36 -9.96
N ILE A 221 2.03 -15.44 -9.75
CA ILE A 221 1.84 -14.02 -10.04
C ILE A 221 1.65 -13.78 -11.53
N GLU A 222 2.44 -14.43 -12.39
CA GLU A 222 2.24 -14.36 -13.84
C GLU A 222 0.87 -14.90 -14.29
N GLN A 223 0.32 -15.91 -13.60
CA GLN A 223 -1.05 -16.38 -13.85
C GLN A 223 -2.09 -15.35 -13.42
N LEU A 224 -1.90 -14.69 -12.29
CA LEU A 224 -2.79 -13.65 -11.76
C LEU A 224 -2.80 -12.39 -12.63
N LYS A 225 -1.72 -12.12 -13.37
CA LYS A 225 -1.59 -11.01 -14.34
C LYS A 225 -2.37 -11.22 -15.64
N ILE A 226 -3.09 -12.33 -15.81
CA ILE A 226 -3.90 -12.60 -17.01
C ILE A 226 -5.38 -12.37 -16.71
N LYS A 227 -6.01 -11.52 -17.53
CA LYS A 227 -7.45 -11.29 -17.55
C LYS A 227 -8.21 -12.44 -18.19
N LYS A 228 -9.51 -12.57 -17.91
CA LYS A 228 -10.40 -13.56 -18.54
C LYS A 228 -10.41 -13.43 -20.06
N ASN A 229 -10.37 -12.21 -20.57
CA ASN A 229 -10.29 -11.96 -22.01
C ASN A 229 -8.89 -12.21 -22.62
N GLY A 230 -7.90 -12.61 -21.80
CA GLY A 230 -6.51 -12.87 -22.20
C GLY A 230 -5.58 -11.67 -22.11
N GLY A 231 -6.09 -10.46 -21.82
CA GLY A 231 -5.28 -9.25 -21.66
C GLY A 231 -4.44 -9.25 -20.38
N LYS A 232 -3.49 -8.32 -20.28
CA LYS A 232 -2.63 -8.13 -19.12
C LYS A 232 -3.26 -7.19 -18.10
N ARG A 233 -3.03 -7.49 -16.81
CA ARG A 233 -3.40 -6.65 -15.67
C ARG A 233 -2.23 -6.51 -14.71
N LEU A 234 -2.34 -5.57 -13.78
CA LEU A 234 -1.39 -5.39 -12.69
C LEU A 234 -1.82 -6.17 -11.44
N VAL A 235 -0.85 -6.65 -10.67
CA VAL A 235 -1.05 -7.33 -9.38
C VAL A 235 -0.14 -6.69 -8.33
N VAL A 236 -0.73 -6.12 -7.28
CA VAL A 236 0.01 -5.48 -6.18
C VAL A 236 -0.25 -6.21 -4.86
N SER A 237 0.77 -6.26 -4.01
CA SER A 237 0.71 -6.94 -2.72
C SER A 237 0.33 -5.99 -1.61
N TYR A 238 -0.60 -6.39 -0.74
CA TYR A 238 -0.76 -5.78 0.58
C TYR A 238 0.53 -5.87 1.38
N LEU A 239 0.85 -4.79 2.11
CA LEU A 239 1.97 -4.72 3.05
C LEU A 239 1.64 -3.73 4.17
N SER A 240 1.41 -4.21 5.39
CA SER A 240 1.30 -3.35 6.56
C SER A 240 2.68 -2.79 6.93
N ILE A 241 2.78 -1.48 7.10
CA ILE A 241 4.04 -0.80 7.49
C ILE A 241 3.94 -0.08 8.83
N GLY A 242 2.72 0.19 9.30
CA GLY A 242 2.46 0.79 10.60
C GLY A 242 2.10 -0.20 11.70
N GLU A 243 1.94 -1.49 11.39
CA GLU A 243 1.70 -2.58 12.35
C GLU A 243 2.52 -3.83 12.01
N ALA A 244 2.89 -4.60 13.03
CA ALA A 244 3.44 -5.94 12.91
C ALA A 244 2.34 -6.97 13.13
N GLU A 245 2.14 -7.84 12.15
CA GLU A 245 1.22 -8.98 12.19
C GLU A 245 1.93 -10.26 12.70
N ASP A 246 1.40 -10.91 13.73
CA ASP A 246 2.04 -12.06 14.40
C ASP A 246 2.01 -13.37 13.61
N TYR A 247 1.15 -13.42 12.60
CA TYR A 247 1.03 -14.52 11.65
C TYR A 247 1.96 -14.39 10.44
N ARG A 248 2.82 -13.35 10.39
CA ARG A 248 3.79 -13.17 9.31
C ARG A 248 5.08 -13.94 9.55
N PRO A 249 5.80 -14.36 8.50
CA PRO A 249 7.06 -15.10 8.65
C PRO A 249 8.21 -14.33 9.32
N TYR A 250 8.13 -12.99 9.39
CA TYR A 250 9.12 -12.20 10.14
C TYR A 250 8.85 -12.19 11.64
N TRP A 251 7.67 -12.63 12.10
CA TRP A 251 7.33 -12.61 13.51
C TRP A 251 8.16 -13.63 14.27
N HIS A 252 8.72 -13.19 15.38
CA HIS A 252 9.47 -14.03 16.29
C HIS A 252 8.62 -14.31 17.54
N GLN A 253 8.42 -15.59 17.88
CA GLN A 253 7.53 -15.99 18.98
C GLN A 253 7.96 -15.37 20.33
N GLU A 254 9.25 -15.11 20.53
CA GLU A 254 9.76 -14.44 21.73
C GLU A 254 9.23 -13.01 21.93
N TRP A 255 8.75 -12.33 20.87
CA TRP A 255 8.23 -10.98 20.97
C TRP A 255 6.94 -10.90 21.80
N THR A 256 6.19 -11.99 21.93
CA THR A 256 4.99 -12.04 22.79
C THR A 256 5.33 -11.87 24.26
N GLU A 257 6.47 -12.41 24.71
CA GLU A 257 6.91 -12.33 26.12
C GLU A 257 7.93 -11.22 26.35
N ASN A 258 8.77 -10.95 25.35
CA ASN A 258 9.86 -9.99 25.39
C ASN A 258 9.83 -9.12 24.12
N PRO A 259 8.83 -8.22 23.99
CA PRO A 259 8.67 -7.41 22.79
C PRO A 259 9.89 -6.50 22.59
N PRO A 260 10.39 -6.36 21.34
CA PRO A 260 11.41 -5.36 21.04
C PRO A 260 10.83 -3.95 21.26
N GLU A 261 11.68 -2.97 21.54
CA GLU A 261 11.23 -1.62 21.94
C GLU A 261 10.35 -0.90 20.89
N TRP A 262 10.48 -1.30 19.62
CA TRP A 262 9.67 -0.77 18.53
C TRP A 262 8.28 -1.41 18.42
N LEU A 263 8.03 -2.55 19.07
CA LEU A 263 6.73 -3.21 19.10
C LEU A 263 5.91 -2.69 20.30
N VAL A 264 4.70 -2.21 20.05
CA VAL A 264 3.89 -1.48 21.04
C VAL A 264 2.70 -2.32 21.48
N ALA A 265 1.48 -1.80 21.38
CA ALA A 265 0.27 -2.46 21.84
C ALA A 265 -0.40 -3.22 20.69
N GLU A 266 -1.03 -4.33 21.04
CA GLU A 266 -1.96 -5.02 20.14
C GLU A 266 -3.13 -4.10 19.80
N ASN A 267 -3.55 -4.13 18.54
CA ASN A 267 -4.70 -3.42 18.04
C ASN A 267 -5.97 -4.12 18.56
N PRO A 268 -6.80 -3.45 19.38
CA PRO A 268 -7.98 -4.08 19.99
C PRO A 268 -9.05 -4.47 18.97
N ASP A 269 -9.03 -3.86 17.78
CA ASP A 269 -9.98 -4.13 16.70
C ASP A 269 -9.47 -5.23 15.74
N TRP A 270 -8.17 -5.55 15.80
CA TRP A 270 -7.49 -6.47 14.89
C TRP A 270 -6.50 -7.38 15.64
N GLU A 271 -7.03 -8.47 16.20
CA GLU A 271 -6.24 -9.49 16.91
C GLU A 271 -5.01 -9.93 16.09
N GLY A 272 -3.86 -10.06 16.77
CA GLY A 272 -2.59 -10.42 16.16
C GLY A 272 -1.86 -9.27 15.44
N ASN A 273 -2.42 -8.06 15.40
CA ASN A 273 -1.76 -6.89 14.82
C ASN A 273 -1.26 -5.96 15.93
N TYR A 274 -0.01 -5.52 15.85
CA TYR A 274 0.64 -4.76 16.90
C TYR A 274 1.17 -3.45 16.35
N LYS A 275 0.84 -2.31 16.97
CA LYS A 275 1.36 -1.00 16.54
C LYS A 275 2.88 -1.00 16.65
N VAL A 276 3.57 -0.41 15.67
CA VAL A 276 5.03 -0.31 15.67
C VAL A 276 5.50 1.13 15.62
N LYS A 277 6.62 1.43 16.29
CA LYS A 277 7.38 2.66 16.12
C LYS A 277 8.07 2.62 14.76
N TYR A 278 7.33 2.88 13.69
CA TYR A 278 7.76 2.67 12.30
C TYR A 278 9.00 3.47 11.87
N TRP A 279 9.38 4.51 12.62
CA TRP A 279 10.63 5.25 12.44
C TRP A 279 11.88 4.49 12.91
N GLN A 280 11.72 3.41 13.69
CA GLN A 280 12.84 2.65 14.24
C GLN A 280 13.54 1.81 13.17
N PRO A 281 14.88 1.90 13.03
CA PRO A 281 15.63 1.19 11.99
C PRO A 281 15.41 -0.33 11.97
N GLN A 282 15.22 -0.95 13.13
CA GLN A 282 15.00 -2.40 13.24
C GLN A 282 13.69 -2.83 12.55
N TRP A 283 12.62 -2.03 12.69
CA TRP A 283 11.36 -2.28 11.98
C TRP A 283 11.52 -2.02 10.48
N LYS A 284 12.15 -0.90 10.10
CA LYS A 284 12.42 -0.57 8.70
C LYS A 284 13.19 -1.69 7.99
N GLN A 285 14.18 -2.32 8.64
CA GLN A 285 14.94 -3.45 8.10
C GLN A 285 14.11 -4.72 7.89
N ILE A 286 13.06 -4.95 8.69
CA ILE A 286 12.11 -6.07 8.47
C ILE A 286 11.32 -5.82 7.18
N ILE A 287 10.93 -4.57 6.93
CA ILE A 287 10.05 -4.21 5.81
C ILE A 287 10.84 -3.99 4.51
N THR A 288 11.91 -3.20 4.51
CA THR A 288 12.62 -2.78 3.29
C THR A 288 14.14 -2.66 3.47
N GLY A 289 14.86 -2.35 2.39
CA GLY A 289 16.26 -1.92 2.43
C GLY A 289 17.30 -3.04 2.38
N ASN A 290 16.90 -4.31 2.29
CA ASN A 290 17.81 -5.44 2.20
C ASN A 290 17.17 -6.69 1.60
N VAL A 291 17.99 -7.67 1.23
CA VAL A 291 17.57 -8.88 0.50
C VAL A 291 16.67 -9.83 1.31
N GLU A 292 16.64 -9.70 2.63
CA GLU A 292 15.81 -10.54 3.51
C GLU A 292 14.47 -9.89 3.89
N SER A 293 14.29 -8.60 3.52
CA SER A 293 13.13 -7.80 3.91
C SER A 293 11.84 -8.29 3.26
N TYR A 294 10.70 -7.96 3.86
CA TYR A 294 9.40 -8.40 3.34
C TYR A 294 9.13 -7.81 1.94
N ASN A 295 9.41 -6.52 1.73
CA ASN A 295 9.32 -5.89 0.41
C ASN A 295 10.21 -6.56 -0.64
N GLN A 296 11.41 -7.04 -0.29
CA GLN A 296 12.23 -7.83 -1.22
C GLN A 296 11.52 -9.12 -1.64
N LYS A 297 10.92 -9.85 -0.71
CA LYS A 297 10.19 -11.09 -1.03
C LYS A 297 9.03 -10.82 -1.99
N ILE A 298 8.36 -9.66 -1.86
CA ILE A 298 7.29 -9.23 -2.77
C ILE A 298 7.85 -8.93 -4.18
N LEU A 299 8.98 -8.24 -4.26
CA LEU A 299 9.71 -7.99 -5.51
C LEU A 299 10.10 -9.31 -6.19
N ASP A 300 10.70 -10.23 -5.44
CA ASP A 300 11.18 -11.53 -5.94
C ASP A 300 10.04 -12.43 -6.44
N ALA A 301 8.87 -12.33 -5.82
CA ALA A 301 7.66 -13.02 -6.28
C ALA A 301 7.06 -12.43 -7.56
N GLY A 302 7.54 -11.27 -8.03
CA GLY A 302 7.13 -10.67 -9.31
C GLY A 302 5.87 -9.82 -9.25
N PHE A 303 5.44 -9.38 -8.06
CA PHE A 303 4.37 -8.37 -7.94
C PHE A 303 4.77 -7.06 -8.63
N ASP A 304 3.80 -6.33 -9.17
CA ASP A 304 4.04 -5.04 -9.84
C ASP A 304 4.21 -3.89 -8.83
N GLY A 305 3.88 -4.12 -7.56
CA GLY A 305 3.99 -3.12 -6.50
C GLY A 305 3.46 -3.55 -5.16
N VAL A 306 3.43 -2.59 -4.24
CA VAL A 306 2.88 -2.71 -2.89
C VAL A 306 1.75 -1.73 -2.65
N TYR A 307 0.75 -2.23 -1.94
CA TYR A 307 -0.37 -1.49 -1.36
C TYR A 307 -0.11 -1.38 0.15
N LEU A 308 0.30 -0.19 0.57
CA LEU A 308 0.85 0.05 1.91
C LEU A 308 -0.27 0.40 2.88
N ASP A 309 -0.40 -0.38 3.95
CA ASP A 309 -1.44 -0.19 4.95
C ASP A 309 -0.89 0.31 6.29
N ILE A 310 -1.79 0.84 7.12
CA ILE A 310 -1.52 1.47 8.41
C ILE A 310 -0.59 2.70 8.25
N ILE A 311 -0.78 3.44 7.16
CA ILE A 311 -0.12 4.74 6.93
C ILE A 311 -0.49 5.74 8.02
N ASP A 312 -1.73 5.66 8.51
CA ASP A 312 -2.28 6.49 9.58
C ASP A 312 -1.76 6.14 10.99
N ALA A 313 -0.79 5.22 11.12
CA ALA A 313 -0.13 4.90 12.40
C ALA A 313 0.45 6.14 13.10
N PHE A 314 0.76 7.22 12.38
CA PHE A 314 1.18 8.48 13.01
C PHE A 314 0.15 9.01 14.01
N ASN A 315 -1.16 8.82 13.78
CA ASN A 315 -2.20 9.31 14.68
C ASN A 315 -2.13 8.65 16.06
N TYR A 316 -1.59 7.43 16.15
CA TYR A 316 -1.45 6.71 17.42
C TYR A 316 -0.39 7.36 18.33
N PHE A 317 0.62 7.99 17.75
CA PHE A 317 1.77 8.53 18.48
C PHE A 317 1.67 10.04 18.76
N GLU A 318 0.65 10.70 18.22
CA GLU A 318 0.39 12.15 18.37
C GLU A 318 -0.50 12.53 19.56
#